data_AF-A0A090EUM7-F1
#
_entry.id   AF-A0A090EUM7-F1
#
_cell.length_a   1.000
_cell.length_b   1.000
_cell.length_c   1.000
_cell.angle_alpha   90.00
_cell.angle_beta   90.00
_cell.angle_gamma   90.00
#
_symmetry.space_group_name_H-M   'P 1'
#
loop_
_entity.id
_entity.type
_entity.pdbx_description
1 polymer ?
#
loop_
_entity_poly.entity_id
_entity_poly.type
_entity_poly.pdbx_seq_one_letter_code
_entity_poly.pdbx_strand_id
1 'polypeptide(L)'
;MRKSYEIAIAGAGPAGLAAALYLRRAGHKVTIFERFDEPKPVGSGLILQPTGLTVLADLGLLDEILSLGSRIERLHGTDARSGRTVLEVRYDARRGRRFGLAVHRAALFGVLYRAALREAIAIETSVDVEIPETAERATLVCGKGRRLGPFDLIVDASGARSKLRRYLGDSATPRPLAYGAFWASLGWRDGFDRSALLQRYDKASIMVGVLPIGRPEPGAEDMAALFWSLKPADVERVKTEGLEAWKARVVAVWPECQAFTGQIDSFEQLSLARYGHHTMTLPAGRRLAVIGDAAHSTSPQLGQGANMALLDAAALGHALARADSIDDALATYASARRWHVRVFQALSLSLTPFYQSDSAALPFIRDRMVAALARIPPGPQFLAAMVAGTVIDPFRRIGLAELQWPAA
;
A
#
# COMPACT_ATOMS: atom_id res chain seq x y z
N MET A 1 -16.43 -31.54 11.52
CA MET A 1 -15.25 -30.70 11.86
C MET A 1 -14.76 -30.01 10.60
N ARG A 2 -14.51 -28.70 10.64
CA ARG A 2 -13.87 -27.99 9.52
C ARG A 2 -12.45 -28.55 9.32
N LYS A 3 -12.01 -28.72 8.07
CA LYS A 3 -10.68 -29.24 7.75
C LYS A 3 -9.62 -28.20 8.15
N SER A 4 -8.63 -28.61 8.95
CA SER A 4 -7.47 -27.76 9.25
C SER A 4 -6.37 -28.03 8.23
N TYR A 5 -5.67 -26.98 7.80
CA TYR A 5 -4.60 -27.03 6.82
C TYR A 5 -3.30 -26.49 7.44
N GLU A 6 -2.17 -27.01 6.98
CA GLU A 6 -0.85 -26.44 7.28
C GLU A 6 -0.46 -25.46 6.18
N ILE A 7 -0.39 -24.17 6.50
CA ILE A 7 -0.21 -23.09 5.54
C ILE A 7 1.11 -22.37 5.80
N ALA A 8 1.95 -22.28 4.77
CA ALA A 8 3.15 -21.48 4.79
C ALA A 8 2.89 -20.10 4.16
N ILE A 9 3.36 -19.04 4.78
CA ILE A 9 3.30 -17.68 4.23
C ILE A 9 4.71 -17.17 4.03
N ALA A 10 5.08 -16.81 2.79
CA ALA A 10 6.36 -16.20 2.49
C ALA A 10 6.24 -14.67 2.59
N GLY A 11 6.85 -14.06 3.61
CA GLY A 11 6.91 -12.63 3.87
C GLY A 11 6.07 -12.18 5.06
N ALA A 12 6.68 -11.49 6.02
CA ALA A 12 6.04 -10.91 7.20
C ALA A 12 5.65 -9.43 6.99
N GLY A 13 5.36 -9.01 5.75
CA GLY A 13 4.78 -7.69 5.48
C GLY A 13 3.30 -7.60 5.86
N PRO A 14 2.65 -6.42 5.70
CA PRO A 14 1.24 -6.24 6.05
C PRO A 14 0.30 -7.26 5.41
N ALA A 15 0.56 -7.65 4.15
CA ALA A 15 -0.22 -8.68 3.46
C ALA A 15 -0.13 -10.05 4.15
N GLY A 16 1.09 -10.49 4.47
CA GLY A 16 1.35 -11.80 5.08
C GLY A 16 0.86 -11.88 6.51
N LEU A 17 1.08 -10.83 7.32
CA LEU A 17 0.59 -10.76 8.69
C LEU A 17 -0.94 -10.73 8.75
N ALA A 18 -1.60 -9.93 7.90
CA ALA A 18 -3.06 -9.93 7.84
C ALA A 18 -3.60 -11.30 7.38
N ALA A 19 -2.99 -11.91 6.36
CA ALA A 19 -3.40 -13.24 5.89
C ALA A 19 -3.25 -14.29 7.00
N ALA A 20 -2.14 -14.26 7.72
CA ALA A 20 -1.91 -15.14 8.87
C ALA A 20 -3.01 -15.02 9.92
N LEU A 21 -3.41 -13.79 10.30
CA LEU A 21 -4.49 -13.56 11.27
C LEU A 21 -5.82 -14.15 10.79
N TYR A 22 -6.22 -13.88 9.54
CA TYR A 22 -7.45 -14.43 8.97
C TYR A 22 -7.43 -15.97 8.91
N LEU A 23 -6.31 -16.56 8.48
CA LEU A 23 -6.15 -18.00 8.35
C LEU A 23 -6.10 -18.71 9.71
N ARG A 24 -5.46 -18.10 10.69
CA ARG A 24 -5.44 -18.56 12.09
C ARG A 24 -6.85 -18.54 12.67
N ARG A 25 -7.60 -17.43 12.48
CA ARG A 25 -9.00 -17.30 12.89
C ARG A 25 -9.93 -18.31 12.21
N ALA A 26 -9.58 -18.77 10.99
CA ALA A 26 -10.30 -19.82 10.29
C ALA A 26 -9.99 -21.25 10.82
N GLY A 27 -9.06 -21.40 11.77
CA GLY A 27 -8.71 -22.68 12.39
C GLY A 27 -7.56 -23.43 11.70
N HIS A 28 -6.78 -22.76 10.85
CA HIS A 28 -5.61 -23.36 10.19
C HIS A 28 -4.33 -23.19 11.02
N LYS A 29 -3.35 -24.06 10.78
CA LYS A 29 -1.99 -23.95 11.33
C LYS A 29 -1.14 -23.14 10.34
N VAL A 30 -0.59 -22.03 10.81
CA VAL A 30 0.09 -21.04 9.95
C VAL A 30 1.51 -20.83 10.44
N THR A 31 2.47 -20.85 9.50
CA THR A 31 3.85 -20.42 9.74
C THR A 31 4.23 -19.36 8.71
N ILE A 32 4.75 -18.23 9.20
CA ILE A 32 5.28 -17.14 8.37
C ILE A 32 6.80 -17.30 8.26
N PHE A 33 7.34 -17.13 7.06
CA PHE A 33 8.77 -17.15 6.77
C PHE A 33 9.21 -15.76 6.28
N GLU A 34 10.12 -15.13 7.00
CA GLU A 34 10.65 -13.79 6.71
C GLU A 34 12.15 -13.86 6.43
N ARG A 35 12.62 -13.12 5.41
CA ARG A 35 14.03 -13.14 4.99
C ARG A 35 14.94 -12.33 5.90
N PHE A 36 14.42 -11.30 6.56
CA PHE A 36 15.20 -10.48 7.49
C PHE A 36 15.43 -11.23 8.79
N ASP A 37 16.53 -10.90 9.45
CA ASP A 37 16.90 -11.36 10.80
C ASP A 37 15.83 -10.97 11.82
N GLU A 38 15.33 -9.75 11.69
CA GLU A 38 14.20 -9.23 12.44
C GLU A 38 13.13 -8.68 11.49
N PRO A 39 11.84 -9.03 11.69
CA PRO A 39 10.74 -8.44 10.95
C PRO A 39 10.71 -6.93 11.20
N LYS A 40 10.88 -6.13 10.14
CA LYS A 40 10.94 -4.67 10.24
C LYS A 40 10.14 -3.97 9.15
N PRO A 41 9.54 -2.81 9.45
CA PRO A 41 8.87 -2.00 8.44
C PRO A 41 9.88 -1.42 7.45
N VAL A 42 9.46 -1.26 6.19
CA VAL A 42 10.26 -0.62 5.14
C VAL A 42 9.46 0.50 4.50
N GLY A 43 10.06 1.70 4.42
CA GLY A 43 9.50 2.89 3.78
C GLY A 43 8.95 3.93 4.76
N SER A 44 8.37 5.00 4.22
CA SER A 44 7.84 6.15 5.00
C SER A 44 6.33 6.04 5.24
N GLY A 45 5.55 7.10 4.99
CA GLY A 45 4.10 7.13 5.18
C GLY A 45 3.28 6.36 4.16
N LEU A 46 2.02 6.09 4.52
CA LEU A 46 0.94 5.71 3.59
C LEU A 46 -0.42 6.21 4.10
N ILE A 47 -1.44 6.15 3.24
CA ILE A 47 -2.83 6.38 3.64
C ILE A 47 -3.59 5.04 3.60
N LEU A 48 -4.08 4.62 4.75
CA LEU A 48 -5.10 3.59 4.86
C LEU A 48 -6.43 4.19 4.44
N GLN A 49 -7.05 3.56 3.45
CA GLN A 49 -8.31 3.99 2.89
C GLN A 49 -9.46 3.30 3.64
N PRO A 50 -10.71 3.78 3.51
CA PRO A 50 -11.90 3.11 4.06
C PRO A 50 -11.93 1.59 3.85
N THR A 51 -11.47 1.12 2.69
CA THR A 51 -11.31 -0.32 2.40
C THR A 51 -10.32 -1.03 3.33
N GLY A 52 -9.11 -0.51 3.48
CA GLY A 52 -8.10 -1.09 4.38
C GLY A 52 -8.50 -0.98 5.84
N LEU A 53 -9.08 0.15 6.25
CA LEU A 53 -9.60 0.35 7.61
C LEU A 53 -10.75 -0.60 7.95
N THR A 54 -11.62 -0.93 6.99
CA THR A 54 -12.67 -1.95 7.18
C THR A 54 -12.07 -3.34 7.44
N VAL A 55 -10.99 -3.69 6.73
CA VAL A 55 -10.27 -4.96 6.98
C VAL A 55 -9.64 -4.98 8.36
N LEU A 56 -9.04 -3.87 8.81
CA LEU A 56 -8.48 -3.77 10.16
C LEU A 56 -9.56 -3.80 11.24
N ALA A 57 -10.72 -3.21 10.99
CA ALA A 57 -11.88 -3.30 11.89
C ALA A 57 -12.37 -4.75 12.03
N ASP A 58 -12.47 -5.49 10.93
CA ASP A 58 -12.85 -6.91 10.96
C ASP A 58 -11.81 -7.77 11.71
N LEU A 59 -10.54 -7.38 11.70
CA LEU A 59 -9.48 -8.00 12.51
C LEU A 59 -9.47 -7.53 13.98
N GLY A 60 -10.33 -6.59 14.38
CA GLY A 60 -10.35 -6.01 15.73
C GLY A 60 -9.19 -5.06 16.02
N LEU A 61 -8.57 -4.48 14.98
CA LEU A 61 -7.37 -3.65 15.06
C LEU A 61 -7.61 -2.16 14.76
N LEU A 62 -8.87 -1.76 14.58
CA LEU A 62 -9.23 -0.39 14.19
C LEU A 62 -8.80 0.64 15.24
N ASP A 63 -9.13 0.43 16.51
CA ASP A 63 -8.82 1.40 17.57
C ASP A 63 -7.31 1.57 17.75
N GLU A 64 -6.57 0.46 17.69
CA GLU A 64 -5.10 0.47 17.80
C GLU A 64 -4.48 1.31 16.66
N ILE A 65 -4.94 1.12 15.41
CA ILE A 65 -4.38 1.88 14.28
C ILE A 65 -4.84 3.35 14.27
N LEU A 66 -6.08 3.64 14.68
CA LEU A 66 -6.59 5.02 14.80
C LEU A 66 -5.80 5.81 15.84
N SER A 67 -5.37 5.18 16.93
CA SER A 67 -4.54 5.83 17.96
C SER A 67 -3.14 6.24 17.49
N LEU A 68 -2.67 5.64 16.39
CA LEU A 68 -1.34 5.88 15.81
C LEU A 68 -1.39 6.74 14.55
N GLY A 69 -2.55 6.92 13.92
CA GLY A 69 -2.68 7.62 12.64
C GLY A 69 -3.20 9.04 12.75
N SER A 70 -3.08 9.79 11.66
CA SER A 70 -3.70 11.10 11.47
C SER A 70 -4.89 10.98 10.51
N ARG A 71 -6.06 11.46 10.94
CA ARG A 71 -7.28 11.48 10.12
C ARG A 71 -7.10 12.45 8.95
N ILE A 72 -7.35 11.99 7.73
CA ILE A 72 -7.28 12.76 6.48
C ILE A 72 -8.68 12.92 5.89
N GLU A 73 -9.12 14.15 5.77
CA GLU A 73 -10.43 14.53 5.21
C GLU A 73 -10.36 14.87 3.73
N ARG A 74 -9.18 15.28 3.25
CA ARG A 74 -8.98 15.67 1.85
C ARG A 74 -7.56 15.46 1.33
N LEU A 75 -7.44 15.34 0.02
CA LEU A 75 -6.20 15.42 -0.73
C LEU A 75 -6.26 16.73 -1.52
N HIS A 76 -5.27 17.60 -1.30
CA HIS A 76 -5.24 18.93 -1.87
C HIS A 76 -3.90 19.22 -2.52
N GLY A 77 -3.97 19.62 -3.78
CA GLY A 77 -2.81 19.86 -4.60
C GLY A 77 -2.92 21.22 -5.29
N THR A 78 -1.81 21.95 -5.34
CA THR A 78 -1.77 23.31 -5.88
C THR A 78 -0.53 23.53 -6.75
N ASP A 79 -0.66 24.38 -7.75
CA ASP A 79 0.46 24.80 -8.58
C ASP A 79 1.39 25.73 -7.77
N ALA A 80 2.70 25.52 -7.88
CA ALA A 80 3.72 26.23 -7.10
C ALA A 80 3.88 27.69 -7.52
N ARG A 81 3.55 28.04 -8.77
CA ARG A 81 3.74 29.40 -9.30
C ARG A 81 2.48 30.26 -9.16
N SER A 82 1.35 29.70 -9.56
CA SER A 82 0.06 30.40 -9.59
C SER A 82 -0.77 30.22 -8.32
N GLY A 83 -0.43 29.24 -7.48
CA GLY A 83 -1.21 28.89 -6.29
C GLY A 83 -2.56 28.21 -6.60
N ARG A 84 -2.90 28.04 -7.88
CA ARG A 84 -4.19 27.49 -8.30
C ARG A 84 -4.33 26.02 -7.87
N THR A 85 -5.53 25.64 -7.42
CA THR A 85 -5.87 24.24 -7.13
C THR A 85 -5.76 23.38 -8.38
N VAL A 86 -4.93 22.35 -8.29
CA VAL A 86 -4.67 21.33 -9.32
C VAL A 86 -5.39 20.03 -8.98
N LEU A 87 -5.54 19.72 -7.70
CA LEU A 87 -6.20 18.52 -7.19
C LEU A 87 -7.02 18.88 -5.96
N GLU A 88 -8.29 18.50 -5.94
CA GLU A 88 -9.15 18.56 -4.76
C GLU A 88 -9.97 17.27 -4.71
N VAL A 89 -9.73 16.47 -3.69
CA VAL A 89 -10.56 15.29 -3.39
C VAL A 89 -10.92 15.33 -1.94
N ARG A 90 -12.21 15.33 -1.64
CA ARG A 90 -12.73 15.29 -0.27
C ARG A 90 -13.48 13.99 -0.03
N TYR A 91 -13.21 13.34 1.09
CA TYR A 91 -13.90 12.08 1.41
C TYR A 91 -15.39 12.29 1.72
N ASP A 92 -15.77 13.48 2.21
CA ASP A 92 -17.14 13.86 2.56
C ASP A 92 -18.06 14.11 1.35
N ALA A 93 -17.50 14.18 0.14
CA ALA A 93 -18.27 14.33 -1.10
C ALA A 93 -19.28 13.17 -1.30
N ARG A 94 -19.07 12.03 -0.64
CA ARG A 94 -20.07 10.97 -0.48
C ARG A 94 -20.53 10.88 0.97
N ARG A 95 -21.84 10.69 1.16
CA ARG A 95 -22.41 10.35 2.47
C ARG A 95 -21.74 9.09 3.04
N GLY A 96 -21.56 9.08 4.35
CA GLY A 96 -20.97 7.96 5.09
C GLY A 96 -19.78 8.31 5.97
N ARG A 97 -19.38 9.60 6.11
CA ARG A 97 -18.32 10.04 7.03
C ARG A 97 -16.94 9.37 6.81
N ARG A 98 -16.68 8.94 5.57
CA ARG A 98 -15.41 8.33 5.16
C ARG A 98 -14.26 9.30 5.40
N PHE A 99 -13.08 8.73 5.62
CA PHE A 99 -11.82 9.44 5.76
C PHE A 99 -10.67 8.50 5.37
N GLY A 100 -9.52 9.07 5.02
CA GLY A 100 -8.26 8.34 4.98
C GLY A 100 -7.59 8.41 6.35
N LEU A 101 -6.82 7.39 6.72
CA LEU A 101 -5.96 7.44 7.90
C LEU A 101 -4.52 7.37 7.43
N ALA A 102 -3.80 8.48 7.56
CA ALA A 102 -2.39 8.51 7.25
C ALA A 102 -1.59 7.95 8.43
N VAL A 103 -0.72 7.00 8.14
CA VAL A 103 0.07 6.27 9.16
C VAL A 103 1.51 6.11 8.70
N HIS A 104 2.42 6.09 9.67
CA HIS A 104 3.77 5.60 9.44
C HIS A 104 3.71 4.11 9.13
N ARG A 105 4.49 3.61 8.17
CA ARG A 105 4.49 2.16 7.83
C ARG A 105 4.81 1.26 9.01
N ALA A 106 5.65 1.74 9.92
CA ALA A 106 5.94 1.06 11.19
C ALA A 106 4.70 0.84 12.07
N ALA A 107 3.75 1.77 12.06
CA ALA A 107 2.52 1.65 12.85
C ALA A 107 1.65 0.50 12.33
N LEU A 108 1.35 0.47 11.03
CA LEU A 108 0.57 -0.60 10.42
C LEU A 108 1.24 -1.97 10.61
N PHE A 109 2.55 -2.04 10.36
CA PHE A 109 3.32 -3.26 10.59
C PHE A 109 3.25 -3.69 12.05
N GLY A 110 3.53 -2.79 13.00
CA GLY A 110 3.58 -3.07 14.43
C GLY A 110 2.24 -3.55 14.98
N VAL A 111 1.12 -2.93 14.55
CA VAL A 111 -0.24 -3.35 14.93
C VAL A 111 -0.52 -4.79 14.48
N LEU A 112 -0.24 -5.10 13.20
CA LEU A 112 -0.45 -6.45 12.66
C LEU A 112 0.51 -7.48 13.27
N TYR A 113 1.77 -7.10 13.50
CA TYR A 113 2.80 -7.96 14.06
C TYR A 113 2.49 -8.33 15.50
N ARG A 114 2.17 -7.34 16.35
CA ARG A 114 1.72 -7.59 17.73
C ARG A 114 0.47 -8.46 17.77
N ALA A 115 -0.48 -8.26 16.86
CA ALA A 115 -1.66 -9.13 16.75
C ALA A 115 -1.27 -10.58 16.41
N ALA A 116 -0.36 -10.80 15.46
CA ALA A 116 0.12 -12.14 15.12
C ALA A 116 0.82 -12.84 16.30
N LEU A 117 1.59 -12.09 17.10
CA LEU A 117 2.21 -12.59 18.33
C LEU A 117 1.17 -12.96 19.39
N ARG A 118 0.13 -12.13 19.59
CA ARG A 118 -0.97 -12.43 20.52
C ARG A 118 -1.70 -13.72 20.17
N GLU A 119 -1.84 -14.01 18.87
CA GLU A 119 -2.45 -15.24 18.34
C GLU A 119 -1.51 -16.45 18.30
N ALA A 120 -0.28 -16.30 18.82
CA ALA A 120 0.78 -17.30 18.82
C ALA A 120 1.08 -17.90 17.43
N ILE A 121 1.03 -17.07 16.38
CA ILE A 121 1.36 -17.48 15.02
C ILE A 121 2.88 -17.62 14.90
N ALA A 122 3.34 -18.76 14.37
CA ALA A 122 4.77 -19.02 14.21
C ALA A 122 5.38 -18.10 13.13
N ILE A 123 6.51 -17.47 13.44
CA ILE A 123 7.27 -16.63 12.52
C ILE A 123 8.74 -17.08 12.55
N GLU A 124 9.23 -17.63 11.45
CA GLU A 124 10.63 -17.98 11.26
C GLU A 124 11.33 -16.88 10.44
N THR A 125 12.38 -16.30 11.00
CA THR A 125 13.17 -15.23 10.39
C THR A 125 14.42 -15.79 9.72
N SER A 126 15.15 -14.95 8.97
CA SER A 126 16.32 -15.36 8.18
C SER A 126 16.05 -16.49 7.18
N VAL A 127 14.80 -16.57 6.66
CA VAL A 127 14.36 -17.54 5.66
C VAL A 127 14.06 -16.83 4.35
N ASP A 128 15.02 -16.80 3.44
CA ASP A 128 14.80 -16.37 2.05
C ASP A 128 14.29 -17.55 1.22
N VAL A 129 12.98 -17.55 0.96
CA VAL A 129 12.31 -18.55 0.13
C VAL A 129 12.55 -18.25 -1.35
N GLU A 130 12.95 -19.27 -2.10
CA GLU A 130 13.32 -19.13 -3.51
C GLU A 130 12.37 -19.88 -4.45
N ILE A 131 12.01 -21.10 -4.09
CA ILE A 131 11.27 -22.02 -4.97
C ILE A 131 10.08 -22.60 -4.21
N PRO A 132 8.85 -22.47 -4.74
CA PRO A 132 7.72 -23.28 -4.33
C PRO A 132 7.67 -24.57 -5.17
N GLU A 133 7.63 -25.73 -4.52
CA GLU A 133 7.34 -27.00 -5.16
C GLU A 133 5.92 -27.42 -4.81
N THR A 134 5.03 -27.47 -5.79
CA THR A 134 3.60 -27.66 -5.59
C THR A 134 3.08 -28.93 -6.30
N ALA A 135 3.08 -30.04 -5.57
CA ALA A 135 2.57 -31.34 -6.02
C ALA A 135 1.31 -31.72 -5.23
N GLU A 136 1.23 -32.94 -4.68
CA GLU A 136 0.17 -33.33 -3.74
C GLU A 136 0.26 -32.59 -2.41
N ARG A 137 1.46 -32.16 -2.04
CA ARG A 137 1.75 -31.22 -0.95
C ARG A 137 2.71 -30.14 -1.49
N ALA A 138 2.84 -29.07 -0.73
CA ALA A 138 3.67 -27.93 -1.06
C ALA A 138 4.94 -27.91 -0.20
N THR A 139 6.10 -27.62 -0.80
CA THR A 139 7.38 -27.45 -0.09
C THR A 139 8.01 -26.13 -0.50
N LEU A 140 8.62 -25.42 0.45
CA LEU A 140 9.43 -24.24 0.18
C LEU A 140 10.90 -24.63 0.17
N VAL A 141 11.62 -24.27 -0.88
CA VAL A 141 13.08 -24.36 -0.94
C VAL A 141 13.67 -22.99 -0.69
N CYS A 142 14.61 -22.93 0.24
CA CYS A 142 15.27 -21.71 0.69
C CYS A 142 16.76 -21.74 0.30
N GLY A 143 17.45 -20.62 0.53
CA GLY A 143 18.90 -20.52 0.33
C GLY A 143 19.66 -21.68 0.97
N LYS A 144 20.70 -22.18 0.27
CA LYS A 144 21.50 -23.36 0.62
C LYS A 144 20.73 -24.70 0.55
N GLY A 145 19.56 -24.75 -0.08
CA GLY A 145 18.81 -25.98 -0.34
C GLY A 145 17.96 -26.48 0.85
N ARG A 146 17.81 -25.68 1.92
CA ARG A 146 16.91 -26.02 3.04
C ARG A 146 15.48 -26.17 2.53
N ARG A 147 14.82 -27.27 2.87
CA ARG A 147 13.44 -27.58 2.49
C ARG A 147 12.51 -27.45 3.69
N LEU A 148 11.39 -26.77 3.52
CA LEU A 148 10.39 -26.54 4.56
C LEU A 148 9.04 -27.10 4.11
N GLY A 149 8.40 -27.88 4.98
CA GLY A 149 7.13 -28.53 4.69
C GLY A 149 7.12 -29.99 5.16
N PRO A 150 6.14 -30.80 4.71
CA PRO A 150 5.16 -30.48 3.68
C PRO A 150 4.02 -29.60 4.18
N PHE A 151 3.54 -28.68 3.34
CA PHE A 151 2.38 -27.81 3.58
C PHE A 151 1.21 -28.20 2.67
N ASP A 152 0.01 -27.78 3.06
CA ASP A 152 -1.18 -27.87 2.23
C ASP A 152 -1.25 -26.73 1.20
N LEU A 153 -0.82 -25.54 1.59
CA LEU A 153 -0.88 -24.31 0.80
C LEU A 153 0.34 -23.42 1.10
N ILE A 154 0.85 -22.78 0.06
CA ILE A 154 1.79 -21.66 0.16
C ILE A 154 1.04 -20.36 -0.18
N VAL A 155 1.26 -19.32 0.61
CA VAL A 155 0.83 -17.95 0.33
C VAL A 155 2.07 -17.09 0.11
N ASP A 156 2.26 -16.62 -1.11
CA ASP A 156 3.29 -15.66 -1.47
C ASP A 156 2.83 -14.24 -1.16
N ALA A 157 3.38 -13.69 -0.07
CA ALA A 157 3.23 -12.31 0.37
C ALA A 157 4.58 -11.57 0.36
N SER A 158 5.54 -12.03 -0.46
CA SER A 158 6.93 -11.55 -0.44
C SER A 158 7.15 -10.21 -1.17
N GLY A 159 6.06 -9.62 -1.66
CA GLY A 159 6.00 -8.27 -2.24
C GLY A 159 6.48 -8.17 -3.68
N ALA A 160 6.74 -6.94 -4.14
CA ALA A 160 7.01 -6.62 -5.55
C ALA A 160 8.19 -7.41 -6.16
N ARG A 161 9.12 -7.90 -5.35
CA ARG A 161 10.30 -8.68 -5.78
C ARG A 161 10.13 -10.20 -5.63
N SER A 162 8.90 -10.68 -5.47
CA SER A 162 8.60 -12.11 -5.34
C SER A 162 9.32 -12.99 -6.38
N LYS A 163 9.94 -14.06 -5.87
CA LYS A 163 10.50 -15.18 -6.65
C LYS A 163 9.43 -16.23 -6.98
N LEU A 164 8.43 -16.39 -6.12
CA LEU A 164 7.44 -17.48 -6.14
C LEU A 164 6.37 -17.28 -7.22
N ARG A 165 5.94 -16.04 -7.48
CA ARG A 165 4.92 -15.76 -8.51
C ARG A 165 5.26 -16.28 -9.91
N ARG A 166 6.56 -16.48 -10.18
CA ARG A 166 7.09 -16.96 -11.47
C ARG A 166 6.68 -18.41 -11.78
N TYR A 167 6.30 -19.16 -10.76
CA TYR A 167 5.87 -20.55 -10.86
C TYR A 167 4.37 -20.67 -11.18
N LEU A 168 3.66 -19.54 -11.32
CA LEU A 168 2.33 -19.50 -11.93
C LEU A 168 2.46 -19.12 -13.40
N GLY A 169 1.55 -19.63 -14.24
CA GLY A 169 1.60 -19.51 -15.70
C GLY A 169 1.47 -18.08 -16.26
N ASP A 170 1.21 -17.08 -15.41
CA ASP A 170 1.17 -15.67 -15.78
C ASP A 170 2.06 -14.84 -14.84
N SER A 171 3.37 -14.92 -15.08
CA SER A 171 4.36 -14.14 -14.34
C SER A 171 4.47 -12.72 -14.92
N ALA A 172 3.43 -11.92 -14.74
CA ALA A 172 3.45 -10.51 -15.13
C ALA A 172 4.69 -9.83 -14.51
N THR A 173 5.69 -9.52 -15.34
CA THR A 173 6.92 -8.90 -14.87
C THR A 173 6.63 -7.44 -14.55
N PRO A 174 6.99 -6.94 -13.34
CA PRO A 174 6.82 -5.53 -12.98
C PRO A 174 7.48 -4.63 -14.01
N ARG A 175 6.70 -3.79 -14.68
CA ARG A 175 7.23 -2.73 -15.55
C ARG A 175 7.64 -1.55 -14.67
N PRO A 176 8.93 -1.17 -14.62
CA PRO A 176 9.35 0.00 -13.85
C PRO A 176 8.66 1.26 -14.38
N LEU A 177 8.23 2.12 -13.48
CA LEU A 177 7.72 3.45 -13.84
C LEU A 177 8.88 4.44 -13.91
N ALA A 178 8.79 5.40 -14.84
CA ALA A 178 9.85 6.38 -15.09
C ALA A 178 10.10 7.32 -13.90
N TYR A 179 9.08 7.51 -13.06
CA TYR A 179 9.13 8.36 -11.89
C TYR A 179 9.15 7.53 -10.60
N GLY A 180 9.89 8.03 -9.63
CA GLY A 180 9.99 7.58 -8.25
C GLY A 180 9.79 8.76 -7.31
N ALA A 181 10.15 8.58 -6.04
CA ALA A 181 10.21 9.71 -5.10
C ALA A 181 11.26 9.46 -4.01
N PHE A 182 11.92 10.52 -3.55
CA PHE A 182 12.55 10.51 -2.25
C PHE A 182 11.47 10.70 -1.20
N TRP A 183 11.55 9.92 -0.13
CA TRP A 183 10.69 10.00 1.03
C TRP A 183 11.53 10.19 2.28
N ALA A 184 11.10 11.09 3.16
CA ALA A 184 11.64 11.26 4.49
C ALA A 184 10.51 11.16 5.52
N SER A 185 10.70 10.39 6.58
CA SER A 185 9.87 10.45 7.78
C SER A 185 10.54 11.40 8.77
N LEU A 186 9.89 12.51 9.07
CA LEU A 186 10.44 13.63 9.84
C LEU A 186 9.51 13.96 11.01
N GLY A 187 10.01 14.66 12.04
CA GLY A 187 9.16 15.20 13.09
C GLY A 187 8.18 16.23 12.52
N TRP A 188 6.92 16.19 12.99
CA TRP A 188 5.88 17.11 12.53
C TRP A 188 6.24 18.58 12.81
N ARG A 189 5.84 19.47 11.90
CA ARG A 189 6.00 20.93 12.03
C ARG A 189 4.70 21.64 11.66
N ASP A 190 4.40 22.70 12.40
CA ASP A 190 3.19 23.51 12.16
C ASP A 190 3.30 24.32 10.86
N GLY A 191 2.16 24.86 10.40
CA GLY A 191 2.04 25.54 9.10
C GLY A 191 1.40 24.69 8.00
N PHE A 192 1.04 23.45 8.31
CA PHE A 192 0.37 22.52 7.40
C PHE A 192 -0.93 21.99 8.02
N ASP A 193 -1.94 21.75 7.19
CA ASP A 193 -3.22 21.17 7.61
C ASP A 193 -3.04 19.69 7.99
N ARG A 194 -3.16 19.38 9.28
CA ARG A 194 -3.04 18.01 9.82
C ARG A 194 -4.14 17.06 9.34
N SER A 195 -5.20 17.59 8.73
CA SER A 195 -6.32 16.81 8.19
C SER A 195 -6.22 16.55 6.69
N ALA A 196 -5.08 16.88 6.06
CA ALA A 196 -4.94 16.78 4.61
C ALA A 196 -3.62 16.16 4.17
N LEU A 197 -3.66 15.44 3.04
CA LEU A 197 -2.47 15.28 2.19
C LEU A 197 -2.32 16.56 1.37
N LEU A 198 -1.23 17.30 1.58
CA LEU A 198 -0.97 18.53 0.84
C LEU A 198 0.14 18.33 -0.18
N GLN A 199 -0.06 18.87 -1.39
CA GLN A 199 0.87 18.71 -2.51
C GLN A 199 1.10 20.04 -3.24
N ARG A 200 2.34 20.28 -3.67
CA ARG A 200 2.73 21.35 -4.57
C ARG A 200 3.33 20.79 -5.85
N TYR A 201 2.93 21.37 -6.98
CA TYR A 201 3.39 20.97 -8.30
C TYR A 201 4.15 22.10 -8.99
N ASP A 202 5.34 21.81 -9.51
CA ASP A 202 5.94 22.63 -10.56
C ASP A 202 5.87 21.83 -11.87
N LYS A 203 4.94 22.22 -12.75
CA LYS A 203 4.58 21.50 -13.98
C LYS A 203 4.06 20.07 -13.68
N ALA A 204 4.35 19.10 -14.55
CA ALA A 204 4.04 17.67 -14.35
C ALA A 204 5.27 16.81 -13.99
N SER A 205 6.43 17.45 -13.82
CA SER A 205 7.71 16.77 -13.56
C SER A 205 8.14 16.82 -12.11
N ILE A 206 7.66 17.81 -11.33
CA ILE A 206 8.00 17.99 -9.92
C ILE A 206 6.70 18.05 -9.09
N MET A 207 6.67 17.20 -8.07
CA MET A 207 5.64 17.12 -7.05
C MET A 207 6.32 17.00 -5.70
N VAL A 208 6.00 17.93 -4.81
CA VAL A 208 6.35 17.89 -3.38
C VAL A 208 5.07 17.57 -2.63
N GLY A 209 5.14 16.74 -1.59
CA GLY A 209 4.01 16.56 -0.70
C GLY A 209 4.39 16.35 0.75
N VAL A 210 3.48 16.78 1.61
CA VAL A 210 3.55 16.67 3.05
C VAL A 210 2.31 15.91 3.51
N LEU A 211 2.53 14.82 4.23
CA LEU A 211 1.48 13.97 4.80
C LEU A 211 1.71 13.84 6.31
N PRO A 212 0.77 14.25 7.18
CA PRO A 212 0.81 13.89 8.60
C PRO A 212 0.64 12.38 8.75
N ILE A 213 1.60 11.66 9.30
CA ILE A 213 1.59 10.19 9.34
C ILE A 213 1.45 9.64 10.76
N GLY A 214 1.03 10.48 11.71
CA GLY A 214 0.88 10.13 13.11
C GLY A 214 2.19 9.60 13.71
N ARG A 215 2.13 8.51 14.46
CA ARG A 215 3.22 7.99 15.28
C ARG A 215 3.62 6.59 14.80
N PRO A 216 4.93 6.26 14.76
CA PRO A 216 5.38 4.92 14.40
C PRO A 216 4.99 3.85 15.43
N GLU A 217 4.86 4.25 16.70
CA GLU A 217 4.51 3.37 17.83
C GLU A 217 3.91 4.18 18.99
N PRO A 218 3.26 3.53 19.97
CA PRO A 218 2.73 4.22 21.15
C PRO A 218 3.82 4.98 21.90
N GLY A 219 3.55 6.25 22.23
CA GLY A 219 4.48 7.11 22.97
C GLY A 219 5.51 7.85 22.12
N ALA A 220 5.65 7.52 20.82
CA ALA A 220 6.49 8.28 19.90
C ALA A 220 5.89 9.64 19.54
N GLU A 221 6.72 10.54 19.00
CA GLU A 221 6.27 11.85 18.52
C GLU A 221 5.49 11.75 17.20
N ASP A 222 4.66 12.75 16.93
CA ASP A 222 3.96 12.87 15.65
C ASP A 222 4.97 13.17 14.53
N MET A 223 4.78 12.49 13.40
CA MET A 223 5.65 12.58 12.24
C MET A 223 4.92 13.08 11.00
N ALA A 224 5.69 13.60 10.05
CA ALA A 224 5.29 13.88 8.68
C ALA A 224 6.08 13.01 7.69
N ALA A 225 5.44 12.58 6.62
CA ALA A 225 6.14 12.12 5.42
C ALA A 225 6.28 13.29 4.44
N LEU A 226 7.52 13.70 4.20
CA LEU A 226 7.88 14.58 3.09
C LEU A 226 8.26 13.71 1.89
N PHE A 227 7.66 13.97 0.73
CA PHE A 227 8.06 13.30 -0.50
C PHE A 227 8.34 14.28 -1.64
N TRP A 228 9.33 13.94 -2.46
CA TRP A 228 9.74 14.70 -3.63
C TRP A 228 9.85 13.78 -4.84
N SER A 229 9.07 14.03 -5.88
CA SER A 229 9.13 13.23 -7.11
C SER A 229 10.44 13.46 -7.86
N LEU A 230 11.06 12.39 -8.32
CA LEU A 230 12.20 12.44 -9.21
C LEU A 230 12.23 11.20 -10.10
N LYS A 231 12.95 11.25 -11.21
CA LYS A 231 13.22 10.04 -11.98
C LYS A 231 14.31 9.24 -11.26
N PRO A 232 14.16 7.92 -11.07
CA PRO A 232 15.20 7.11 -10.44
C PRO A 232 16.55 7.18 -11.17
N ALA A 233 16.55 7.45 -12.48
CA ALA A 233 17.76 7.66 -13.28
C ALA A 233 18.52 8.94 -12.91
N ASP A 234 17.87 9.94 -12.32
CA ASP A 234 18.49 11.22 -11.93
C ASP A 234 19.10 11.20 -10.51
N VAL A 235 18.95 10.10 -9.77
CA VAL A 235 19.33 10.02 -8.35
C VAL A 235 20.80 10.31 -8.13
N GLU A 236 21.68 9.68 -8.92
CA GLU A 236 23.13 9.86 -8.76
C GLU A 236 23.54 11.29 -9.10
N ARG A 237 22.93 11.90 -10.13
CA ARG A 237 23.14 13.32 -10.43
C ARG A 237 22.72 14.22 -9.27
N VAL A 238 21.53 14.00 -8.71
CA VAL A 238 21.02 14.77 -7.57
C VAL A 238 21.93 14.64 -6.34
N LYS A 239 22.48 13.44 -6.09
CA LYS A 239 23.43 13.22 -4.99
C LYS A 239 24.75 13.96 -5.22
N THR A 240 25.28 13.93 -6.45
CA THR A 240 26.51 14.66 -6.82
C THR A 240 26.35 16.17 -6.73
N GLU A 241 25.17 16.71 -7.07
CA GLU A 241 24.85 18.13 -6.91
C GLU A 241 24.82 18.58 -5.42
N GLY A 242 24.65 17.63 -4.51
CA GLY A 242 24.71 17.86 -3.07
C GLY A 242 23.34 18.05 -2.40
N LEU A 243 23.31 17.75 -1.10
CA LEU A 243 22.09 17.78 -0.29
C LEU A 243 21.50 19.20 -0.20
N GLU A 244 22.34 20.21 0.03
CA GLU A 244 21.89 21.60 0.17
C GLU A 244 21.27 22.14 -1.13
N ALA A 245 21.83 21.77 -2.29
CA ALA A 245 21.24 22.12 -3.58
C ALA A 245 19.86 21.46 -3.77
N TRP A 246 19.70 20.20 -3.34
CA TRP A 246 18.40 19.55 -3.35
C TRP A 246 17.41 20.23 -2.40
N LYS A 247 17.79 20.54 -1.15
CA LYS A 247 16.95 21.26 -0.19
C LYS A 247 16.52 22.63 -0.72
N ALA A 248 17.43 23.38 -1.33
CA ALA A 248 17.13 24.67 -1.94
C ALA A 248 16.06 24.56 -3.05
N ARG A 249 16.08 23.49 -3.85
CA ARG A 249 15.03 23.22 -4.83
C ARG A 249 13.69 22.87 -4.19
N VAL A 250 13.69 22.12 -3.09
CA VAL A 250 12.46 21.83 -2.32
C VAL A 250 11.83 23.12 -1.83
N VAL A 251 12.61 23.97 -1.17
CA VAL A 251 12.16 25.26 -0.62
C VAL A 251 11.76 26.24 -1.72
N ALA A 252 12.42 26.25 -2.87
CA ALA A 252 12.04 27.09 -4.00
C ALA A 252 10.65 26.75 -4.57
N VAL A 253 10.24 25.48 -4.52
CA VAL A 253 8.90 25.05 -4.94
C VAL A 253 7.87 25.27 -3.83
N TRP A 254 8.28 25.08 -2.57
CA TRP A 254 7.40 25.25 -1.42
C TRP A 254 8.17 25.78 -0.20
N PRO A 255 8.18 27.11 0.02
CA PRO A 255 8.97 27.75 1.07
C PRO A 255 8.73 27.20 2.48
N GLU A 256 7.48 26.89 2.82
CA GLU A 256 7.07 26.32 4.11
C GLU A 256 7.74 24.97 4.40
N CYS A 257 8.24 24.24 3.39
CA CYS A 257 8.99 23.01 3.59
C CYS A 257 10.36 23.22 4.24
N GLN A 258 10.83 24.46 4.41
CA GLN A 258 12.08 24.76 5.13
C GLN A 258 12.09 24.14 6.54
N ALA A 259 10.95 24.13 7.23
CA ALA A 259 10.80 23.54 8.56
C ALA A 259 11.06 22.01 8.58
N PHE A 260 10.85 21.34 7.45
CA PHE A 260 11.13 19.91 7.29
C PHE A 260 12.53 19.65 6.75
N THR A 261 12.98 20.40 5.74
CA THR A 261 14.31 20.17 5.14
C THR A 261 15.46 20.41 6.11
N GLY A 262 15.26 21.23 7.14
CA GLY A 262 16.24 21.43 8.21
C GLY A 262 16.48 20.22 9.11
N GLN A 263 15.67 19.16 9.00
CA GLN A 263 15.82 17.91 9.76
C GLN A 263 16.61 16.83 9.01
N ILE A 264 17.02 17.11 7.76
CA ILE A 264 17.69 16.15 6.88
C ILE A 264 19.16 16.55 6.77
N ASP A 265 20.08 15.77 7.32
CA ASP A 265 21.52 16.04 7.29
C ASP A 265 22.26 15.14 6.29
N SER A 266 21.60 14.07 5.82
CA SER A 266 22.16 13.13 4.84
C SER A 266 21.11 12.57 3.89
N PHE A 267 21.54 12.23 2.67
CA PHE A 267 20.72 11.45 1.72
C PHE A 267 20.36 10.05 2.24
N GLU A 268 21.06 9.53 3.25
CA GLU A 268 20.74 8.24 3.88
C GLU A 268 19.40 8.27 4.64
N GLN A 269 18.98 9.46 5.09
CA GLN A 269 17.65 9.66 5.68
C GLN A 269 16.53 9.67 4.62
N LEU A 270 16.89 9.71 3.33
CA LEU A 270 15.94 9.67 2.21
C LEU A 270 15.80 8.25 1.66
N SER A 271 14.60 7.70 1.80
CA SER A 271 14.23 6.44 1.14
C SER A 271 13.82 6.70 -0.30
N LEU A 272 14.56 6.12 -1.25
CA LEU A 272 14.18 6.17 -2.66
C LEU A 272 13.12 5.10 -2.99
N ALA A 273 11.89 5.55 -3.21
CA ALA A 273 10.82 4.71 -3.71
C ALA A 273 10.93 4.55 -5.23
N ARG A 274 11.09 3.31 -5.68
CA ARG A 274 10.99 2.91 -7.10
C ARG A 274 9.66 2.21 -7.31
N TYR A 275 8.87 2.69 -8.25
CA TYR A 275 7.55 2.13 -8.50
C TYR A 275 7.58 1.21 -9.72
N GLY A 276 6.74 0.19 -9.67
CA GLY A 276 6.49 -0.72 -10.77
C GLY A 276 5.00 -0.98 -10.90
N HIS A 277 4.59 -1.34 -12.11
CA HIS A 277 3.21 -1.72 -12.39
C HIS A 277 3.17 -3.13 -12.97
N HIS A 278 2.40 -4.01 -12.33
CA HIS A 278 1.97 -5.29 -12.90
C HIS A 278 0.69 -5.76 -12.24
N THR A 279 0.00 -6.68 -12.90
CA THR A 279 -1.17 -7.36 -12.34
C THR A 279 -1.17 -8.76 -12.91
N MET A 280 -1.15 -9.78 -12.05
CA MET A 280 -1.35 -11.17 -12.47
C MET A 280 -2.79 -11.38 -12.90
N THR A 281 -3.01 -12.05 -14.02
CA THR A 281 -4.36 -12.42 -14.49
C THR A 281 -5.00 -13.46 -13.58
N LEU A 282 -4.19 -14.40 -13.10
CA LEU A 282 -4.59 -15.44 -12.16
C LEU A 282 -3.58 -15.50 -10.99
N PRO A 283 -3.90 -14.88 -9.84
CA PRO A 283 -2.99 -14.79 -8.69
C PRO A 283 -3.00 -16.07 -7.82
N ALA A 284 -3.40 -17.21 -8.37
CA ALA A 284 -3.40 -18.48 -7.67
C ALA A 284 -3.26 -19.66 -8.64
N GLY A 285 -2.68 -20.75 -8.15
CA GLY A 285 -2.58 -22.03 -8.86
C GLY A 285 -2.46 -23.18 -7.87
N ARG A 286 -2.10 -24.37 -8.34
CA ARG A 286 -2.02 -25.58 -7.50
C ARG A 286 -1.24 -25.30 -6.21
N ARG A 287 -1.96 -25.22 -5.07
CA ARG A 287 -1.41 -24.99 -3.72
C ARG A 287 -0.51 -23.75 -3.56
N LEU A 288 -0.69 -22.73 -4.40
CA LEU A 288 0.02 -21.45 -4.31
C LEU A 288 -0.96 -20.29 -4.53
N ALA A 289 -1.12 -19.44 -3.52
CA ALA A 289 -1.78 -18.14 -3.64
C ALA A 289 -0.72 -17.03 -3.67
N VAL A 290 -0.94 -15.96 -4.42
CA VAL A 290 -0.07 -14.78 -4.46
C VAL A 290 -0.91 -13.56 -4.09
N ILE A 291 -0.47 -12.75 -3.11
CA ILE A 291 -1.24 -11.62 -2.60
C ILE A 291 -0.42 -10.32 -2.54
N GLY A 292 -1.12 -9.17 -2.49
CA GLY A 292 -0.49 -7.85 -2.38
C GLY A 292 0.45 -7.53 -3.54
N ASP A 293 1.53 -6.80 -3.28
CA ASP A 293 2.49 -6.37 -4.30
C ASP A 293 3.16 -7.54 -5.06
N ALA A 294 3.13 -8.76 -4.53
CA ALA A 294 3.58 -9.93 -5.30
C ALA A 294 2.65 -10.20 -6.50
N ALA A 295 1.33 -10.11 -6.30
CA ALA A 295 0.32 -10.32 -7.33
C ALA A 295 0.03 -9.07 -8.18
N HIS A 296 0.07 -7.90 -7.55
CA HIS A 296 -0.24 -6.64 -8.20
C HIS A 296 0.53 -5.48 -7.56
N SER A 297 1.56 -4.98 -8.23
CA SER A 297 2.19 -3.71 -7.86
C SER A 297 1.51 -2.59 -8.63
N THR A 298 1.19 -1.49 -7.95
CA THR A 298 0.49 -0.35 -8.54
C THR A 298 1.30 0.93 -8.44
N SER A 299 0.98 1.87 -9.34
CA SER A 299 1.44 3.24 -9.23
C SER A 299 0.91 3.84 -7.91
N PRO A 300 1.70 4.63 -7.16
CA PRO A 300 1.31 5.11 -5.82
C PRO A 300 0.17 6.15 -5.83
N GLN A 301 -0.30 6.61 -7.00
CA GLN A 301 -1.18 7.76 -7.20
C GLN A 301 -2.49 7.65 -6.40
N LEU A 302 -3.06 6.45 -6.28
CA LEU A 302 -4.29 6.23 -5.52
C LEU A 302 -4.05 5.74 -4.08
N GLY A 303 -2.79 5.51 -3.68
CA GLY A 303 -2.46 4.99 -2.36
C GLY A 303 -3.07 3.61 -2.05
N GLN A 304 -3.39 2.79 -3.06
CA GLN A 304 -4.19 1.57 -2.86
C GLN A 304 -3.37 0.31 -2.53
N GLY A 305 -2.04 0.29 -2.71
CA GLY A 305 -1.25 -0.95 -2.60
C GLY A 305 -1.48 -1.73 -1.30
N ALA A 306 -1.24 -1.08 -0.15
CA ALA A 306 -1.47 -1.70 1.17
C ALA A 306 -2.95 -2.06 1.40
N ASN A 307 -3.87 -1.22 0.93
CA ASN A 307 -5.32 -1.44 1.07
C ASN A 307 -5.78 -2.67 0.28
N MET A 308 -5.30 -2.84 -0.95
CA MET A 308 -5.59 -4.03 -1.77
C MET A 308 -4.93 -5.29 -1.19
N ALA A 309 -3.73 -5.18 -0.62
CA ALA A 309 -3.08 -6.30 0.05
C ALA A 309 -3.87 -6.79 1.28
N LEU A 310 -4.44 -5.86 2.07
CA LEU A 310 -5.34 -6.19 3.17
C LEU A 310 -6.64 -6.85 2.66
N LEU A 311 -7.23 -6.34 1.57
CA LEU A 311 -8.41 -6.97 0.95
C LEU A 311 -8.11 -8.38 0.43
N ASP A 312 -6.93 -8.63 -0.12
CA ASP A 312 -6.53 -9.96 -0.57
C ASP A 312 -6.40 -10.95 0.60
N ALA A 313 -5.81 -10.51 1.71
CA ALA A 313 -5.71 -11.31 2.93
C ALA A 313 -7.10 -11.71 3.45
N ALA A 314 -8.03 -10.76 3.53
CA ALA A 314 -9.41 -11.01 3.92
C ALA A 314 -10.13 -11.96 2.94
N ALA A 315 -9.94 -11.76 1.63
CA ALA A 315 -10.53 -12.61 0.60
C ALA A 315 -10.05 -14.06 0.66
N LEU A 316 -8.74 -14.25 0.84
CA LEU A 316 -8.15 -15.59 0.93
C LEU A 316 -8.64 -16.31 2.20
N GLY A 317 -8.66 -15.61 3.34
CA GLY A 317 -9.21 -16.14 4.58
C GLY A 317 -10.69 -16.51 4.47
N HIS A 318 -11.50 -15.63 3.86
CA HIS A 318 -12.91 -15.88 3.63
C HIS A 318 -13.15 -17.11 2.73
N ALA A 319 -12.38 -17.23 1.65
CA ALA A 319 -12.49 -18.36 0.74
C ALA A 319 -12.12 -19.69 1.41
N LEU A 320 -10.99 -19.75 2.12
CA LEU A 320 -10.54 -20.96 2.82
C LEU A 320 -11.47 -21.38 3.96
N ALA A 321 -12.12 -20.42 4.63
CA ALA A 321 -13.11 -20.75 5.64
C ALA A 321 -14.33 -21.46 5.02
N ARG A 322 -14.67 -21.23 3.76
CA ARG A 322 -15.95 -21.67 3.16
C ARG A 322 -15.84 -22.78 2.13
N ALA A 323 -14.65 -23.01 1.60
CA ALA A 323 -14.44 -24.00 0.56
C ALA A 323 -14.26 -25.42 1.14
N ASP A 324 -14.68 -26.42 0.36
CA ASP A 324 -14.48 -27.84 0.69
C ASP A 324 -13.08 -28.35 0.30
N SER A 325 -12.42 -27.63 -0.62
CA SER A 325 -11.07 -27.92 -1.09
C SER A 325 -10.21 -26.64 -1.22
N ILE A 326 -8.89 -26.81 -1.26
CA ILE A 326 -7.94 -25.70 -1.46
C ILE A 326 -8.12 -25.12 -2.87
N ASP A 327 -8.32 -25.96 -3.87
CA ASP A 327 -8.45 -25.51 -5.25
C ASP A 327 -9.71 -24.64 -5.43
N ASP A 328 -10.83 -25.03 -4.80
CA ASP A 328 -12.05 -24.21 -4.77
C ASP A 328 -11.84 -22.89 -4.01
N ALA A 329 -11.10 -22.92 -2.91
CA ALA A 329 -10.76 -21.71 -2.15
C ALA A 329 -9.93 -20.74 -3.00
N LEU A 330 -8.93 -21.25 -3.72
CA LEU A 330 -8.05 -20.44 -4.58
C LEU A 330 -8.81 -19.84 -5.77
N ALA A 331 -9.70 -20.62 -6.40
CA ALA A 331 -10.59 -20.13 -7.45
C ALA A 331 -11.54 -19.03 -6.93
N THR A 332 -12.11 -19.23 -5.74
CA THR A 332 -13.00 -18.26 -5.08
C THR A 332 -12.24 -16.97 -4.75
N TYR A 333 -11.06 -17.07 -4.14
CA TYR A 333 -10.18 -15.93 -3.88
C TYR A 333 -9.86 -15.13 -5.15
N ALA A 334 -9.37 -15.80 -6.20
CA ALA A 334 -9.00 -15.15 -7.44
C ALA A 334 -10.19 -14.45 -8.10
N SER A 335 -11.36 -15.10 -8.15
CA SER A 335 -12.57 -14.54 -8.76
C SER A 335 -13.15 -13.36 -7.96
N ALA A 336 -13.04 -13.37 -6.63
CA ALA A 336 -13.52 -12.30 -5.76
C ALA A 336 -12.72 -11.01 -5.95
N ARG A 337 -11.39 -11.11 -6.12
CA ARG A 337 -10.49 -9.95 -6.21
C ARG A 337 -10.27 -9.42 -7.63
N ARG A 338 -10.44 -10.27 -8.66
CA ARG A 338 -10.11 -9.98 -10.06
C ARG A 338 -10.58 -8.61 -10.56
N TRP A 339 -11.86 -8.30 -10.43
CA TRP A 339 -12.41 -7.05 -10.98
C TRP A 339 -11.96 -5.82 -10.19
N HIS A 340 -11.90 -5.92 -8.86
CA HIS A 340 -11.46 -4.81 -8.00
C HIS A 340 -10.01 -4.43 -8.30
N VAL A 341 -9.11 -5.41 -8.31
CA VAL A 341 -7.69 -5.18 -8.64
C VAL A 341 -7.56 -4.58 -10.05
N ARG A 342 -8.24 -5.14 -11.06
CA ARG A 342 -8.14 -4.64 -12.45
C ARG A 342 -8.65 -3.21 -12.61
N VAL A 343 -9.78 -2.85 -12.00
CA VAL A 343 -10.33 -1.50 -12.05
C VAL A 343 -9.38 -0.50 -11.40
N PHE A 344 -8.89 -0.80 -10.18
CA PHE A 344 -8.01 0.12 -9.47
C PHE A 344 -6.60 0.22 -10.08
N GLN A 345 -6.12 -0.85 -10.70
CA GLN A 345 -4.88 -0.81 -11.47
C GLN A 345 -5.03 0.03 -12.74
N ALA A 346 -6.14 -0.12 -13.48
CA ALA A 346 -6.42 0.69 -14.66
C ALA A 346 -6.58 2.18 -14.32
N LEU A 347 -7.33 2.49 -13.24
CA LEU A 347 -7.49 3.87 -12.75
C LEU A 347 -6.16 4.48 -12.27
N SER A 348 -5.36 3.71 -11.54
CA SER A 348 -4.04 4.18 -11.08
C SER A 348 -3.13 4.50 -12.27
N LEU A 349 -3.08 3.61 -13.26
CA LEU A 349 -2.24 3.78 -14.46
C LEU A 349 -2.72 4.93 -15.35
N SER A 350 -4.04 5.13 -15.49
CA SER A 350 -4.57 6.24 -16.29
C SER A 350 -4.30 7.61 -15.66
N LEU A 351 -4.15 7.67 -14.33
CA LEU A 351 -3.80 8.89 -13.62
C LEU A 351 -2.30 9.19 -13.64
N THR A 352 -1.44 8.18 -13.79
CA THR A 352 0.03 8.35 -13.77
C THR A 352 0.53 9.47 -14.70
N PRO A 353 0.14 9.56 -15.99
CA PRO A 353 0.65 10.58 -16.89
C PRO A 353 0.28 12.03 -16.52
N PHE A 354 -0.80 12.24 -15.74
CA PHE A 354 -1.22 13.60 -15.35
C PHE A 354 -0.38 14.15 -14.19
N TYR A 355 0.20 13.27 -13.39
CA TYR A 355 1.01 13.66 -12.22
C TYR A 355 2.50 13.38 -12.40
N GLN A 356 2.89 12.58 -13.40
CA GLN A 356 4.25 12.14 -13.65
C GLN A 356 4.51 12.06 -15.16
N SER A 357 4.82 13.20 -15.78
CA SER A 357 5.11 13.27 -17.21
C SER A 357 6.03 14.44 -17.56
N ASP A 358 6.84 14.27 -18.60
CA ASP A 358 7.63 15.34 -19.20
C ASP A 358 6.82 16.20 -20.18
N SER A 359 5.54 15.85 -20.41
CA SER A 359 4.68 16.57 -21.35
C SER A 359 4.35 17.97 -20.85
N ALA A 360 4.55 18.97 -21.72
CA ALA A 360 4.10 20.33 -21.49
C ALA A 360 2.58 20.52 -21.69
N ALA A 361 1.89 19.59 -22.38
CA ALA A 361 0.48 19.72 -22.75
C ALA A 361 -0.49 19.00 -21.78
N LEU A 362 -0.07 17.88 -21.18
CA LEU A 362 -0.87 17.13 -20.21
C LEU A 362 -1.22 17.92 -18.92
N PRO A 363 -0.38 18.83 -18.38
CA PRO A 363 -0.76 19.72 -17.28
C PRO A 363 -1.97 20.59 -17.61
N PHE A 364 -2.06 21.10 -18.84
CA PHE A 364 -3.16 21.98 -19.26
C PHE A 364 -4.49 21.22 -19.35
N ILE A 365 -4.46 20.00 -19.86
CA ILE A 365 -5.62 19.10 -19.92
C ILE A 365 -6.03 18.68 -18.50
N ARG A 366 -5.07 18.28 -17.65
CA ARG A 366 -5.28 17.99 -16.23
C ARG A 366 -5.99 19.14 -15.54
N ASP A 367 -5.46 20.36 -15.64
CA ASP A 367 -5.96 21.47 -14.85
C ASP A 367 -7.40 21.87 -15.26
N ARG A 368 -7.78 21.70 -16.53
CA ARG A 368 -9.17 21.94 -16.98
C ARG A 368 -10.10 20.77 -16.65
N MET A 369 -9.66 19.52 -16.82
CA MET A 369 -10.47 18.35 -16.52
C MET A 369 -10.67 18.12 -15.02
N VAL A 370 -9.63 18.28 -14.21
CA VAL A 370 -9.70 18.11 -12.76
C VAL A 370 -10.55 19.22 -12.14
N ALA A 371 -10.43 20.47 -12.59
CA ALA A 371 -11.28 21.55 -12.10
C ALA A 371 -12.77 21.31 -12.40
N ALA A 372 -13.12 20.70 -13.53
CA ALA A 372 -14.49 20.33 -13.85
C ALA A 372 -14.96 19.11 -13.04
N LEU A 373 -14.15 18.05 -12.98
CA LEU A 373 -14.47 16.80 -12.29
C LEU A 373 -14.55 16.96 -10.77
N ALA A 374 -13.77 17.86 -10.17
CA ALA A 374 -13.79 18.13 -8.74
C ALA A 374 -14.89 19.11 -8.29
N ARG A 375 -15.61 19.74 -9.22
CA ARG A 375 -16.64 20.76 -8.89
C ARG A 375 -18.05 20.39 -9.31
N ILE A 376 -18.21 19.61 -10.38
CA ILE A 376 -19.53 19.34 -10.99
C ILE A 376 -19.97 17.91 -10.65
N PRO A 377 -21.08 17.71 -9.91
CA PRO A 377 -21.65 16.38 -9.67
C PRO A 377 -21.95 15.63 -10.97
N PRO A 378 -21.70 14.30 -11.06
CA PRO A 378 -21.28 13.39 -9.99
C PRO A 378 -19.75 13.25 -9.80
N GLY A 379 -18.95 14.16 -10.37
CA GLY A 379 -17.49 14.06 -10.38
C GLY A 379 -16.83 13.97 -8.99
N PRO A 380 -17.16 14.85 -8.02
CA PRO A 380 -16.60 14.78 -6.67
C PRO A 380 -16.90 13.44 -5.97
N GLN A 381 -18.11 12.90 -6.17
CA GLN A 381 -18.53 11.61 -5.63
C GLN A 381 -17.73 10.46 -6.23
N PHE A 382 -17.40 10.54 -7.53
CA PHE A 382 -16.56 9.56 -8.20
C PHE A 382 -15.11 9.61 -7.69
N LEU A 383 -14.53 10.81 -7.58
CA LEU A 383 -13.18 11.01 -7.03
C LEU A 383 -13.08 10.48 -5.60
N ALA A 384 -14.06 10.77 -4.74
CA ALA A 384 -14.13 10.26 -3.39
C ALA A 384 -14.22 8.73 -3.33
N ALA A 385 -15.04 8.11 -4.19
CA ALA A 385 -15.12 6.65 -4.29
C ALA A 385 -13.80 6.02 -4.80
N MET A 386 -13.10 6.72 -5.70
CA MET A 386 -11.83 6.27 -6.24
C MET A 386 -10.71 6.32 -5.20
N VAL A 387 -10.55 7.40 -4.43
CA VAL A 387 -9.56 7.38 -3.34
C VAL A 387 -9.97 6.40 -2.24
N ALA A 388 -11.27 6.27 -1.95
CA ALA A 388 -11.75 5.36 -0.92
C ALA A 388 -11.62 3.87 -1.28
N GLY A 389 -11.36 3.53 -2.55
CA GLY A 389 -11.28 2.13 -2.99
C GLY A 389 -12.64 1.48 -3.27
N THR A 390 -13.71 2.26 -3.42
CA THR A 390 -15.12 1.80 -3.43
C THR A 390 -15.88 2.14 -4.73
N VAL A 391 -15.18 2.39 -5.85
CA VAL A 391 -15.82 2.58 -7.17
C VAL A 391 -16.61 1.34 -7.57
N ILE A 392 -16.08 0.17 -7.24
CA ILE A 392 -16.80 -1.09 -7.27
C ILE A 392 -16.74 -1.71 -5.87
N ASP A 393 -17.75 -2.49 -5.50
CA ASP A 393 -17.86 -3.11 -4.18
C ASP A 393 -16.69 -4.09 -3.93
N PRO A 394 -15.80 -3.80 -2.96
CA PRO A 394 -14.70 -4.68 -2.60
C PRO A 394 -15.07 -5.73 -1.55
N PHE A 395 -16.25 -5.63 -0.91
CA PHE A 395 -16.52 -6.28 0.37
C PHE A 395 -17.42 -7.52 0.24
N ARG A 396 -18.52 -7.43 -0.52
CA ARG A 396 -19.54 -8.49 -0.54
C ARG A 396 -19.01 -9.86 -0.93
N ARG A 397 -18.09 -9.92 -1.91
CA ARG A 397 -17.49 -11.18 -2.38
C ARG A 397 -16.44 -11.78 -1.44
N ILE A 398 -16.00 -11.01 -0.44
CA ILE A 398 -14.99 -11.42 0.53
C ILE A 398 -15.58 -11.53 1.94
N GLY A 399 -16.91 -11.51 2.05
CA GLY A 399 -17.63 -11.69 3.31
C GLY A 399 -17.59 -10.50 4.26
N LEU A 400 -17.23 -9.32 3.76
CA LEU A 400 -17.22 -8.09 4.55
C LEU A 400 -18.39 -7.19 4.16
N ALA A 401 -18.68 -6.22 5.02
CA ALA A 401 -19.48 -5.05 4.72
C ALA A 401 -18.67 -3.81 5.10
N GLU A 402 -18.90 -2.68 4.43
CA GLU A 402 -18.22 -1.44 4.80
C GLU A 402 -18.58 -1.05 6.24
N LEU A 403 -17.56 -0.63 7.00
CA LEU A 403 -17.76 -0.13 8.35
C LEU A 403 -18.66 1.11 8.36
N GLN A 404 -19.51 1.23 9.37
CA GLN A 404 -20.15 2.51 9.68
C GLN A 404 -19.14 3.41 10.38
N TRP A 405 -18.65 4.43 9.67
CA TRP A 405 -17.58 5.28 10.16
C TRP A 405 -18.03 6.12 11.37
N PRO A 406 -17.26 6.12 12.47
CA PRO A 406 -17.60 6.88 13.68
C PRO A 406 -17.65 8.39 13.39
N ALA A 407 -18.38 9.12 14.23
CA ALA A 407 -18.25 10.58 14.26
C ALA A 407 -16.82 10.96 14.67
N ALA A 408 -16.33 12.08 14.13
CA ALA A 408 -15.00 12.60 14.45
C ALA A 408 -14.90 13.05 15.91
#